data_AF-A0A392TU25-F1
#
_entry.id   AF-A0A392TU25-F1
#
_cell.length_a   1.000
_cell.length_b   1.000
_cell.length_c   1.000
_cell.angle_alpha   90.00
_cell.angle_beta   90.00
_cell.angle_gamma   90.00
#
_symmetry.space_group_name_H-M   'P 1'
#
loop_
_entity.id
_entity.type
_entity.pdbx_description
1 polymer ?
#
loop_
_entity_poly.entity_id
_entity_poly.type
_entity_poly.pdbx_seq_one_letter_code
_entity_poly.pdbx_strand_id
1 'polypeptide(L)' 'NSDGSCQDGGRIGCGGILRGSQGEWLGGFAKFIGHGNAFLAELWGVLEGLRYAWRLNFRKVELHADSLIVVGAITSK' A
#
# COMPACT_ATOMS: atom_id res chain seq x y z
N ASN A 1 5.97 -0.67 3.44
CA ASN A 1 4.89 -0.21 4.34
C ASN A 1 3.91 0.57 3.48
N SER A 2 2.63 0.22 3.52
CA SER A 2 1.57 0.90 2.78
C SER A 2 0.41 1.19 3.72
N ASP A 3 -0.31 2.28 3.44
CA ASP A 3 -1.46 2.75 4.22
C ASP A 3 -2.51 3.36 3.29
N GLY A 4 -3.78 3.18 3.65
CA GLY A 4 -4.95 3.70 2.98
C GLY A 4 -5.61 4.82 3.77
N SER A 5 -5.99 5.89 3.09
CA SER A 5 -6.74 7.00 3.69
C SER A 5 -8.13 7.10 3.08
N CYS A 6 -9.13 7.33 3.92
CA CYS A 6 -10.51 7.60 3.52
C CYS A 6 -11.04 8.78 4.33
N GLN A 7 -11.47 9.83 3.63
CA GLN A 7 -12.07 11.03 4.25
C GLN A 7 -13.58 10.87 4.37
N ASP A 8 -14.17 11.64 5.30
CA ASP A 8 -15.61 11.84 5.39
C ASP A 8 -16.11 12.48 4.08
N GLY A 9 -16.97 11.76 3.36
CA GLY A 9 -17.34 12.05 1.97
C GLY A 9 -16.80 11.03 0.95
N GLY A 10 -16.07 10.02 1.41
CA GLY A 10 -15.69 8.85 0.62
C GLY A 10 -14.49 9.06 -0.29
N ARG A 11 -13.81 10.22 -0.24
CA ARG A 11 -12.56 10.41 -0.99
C ARG A 11 -11.47 9.53 -0.42
N ILE A 12 -10.82 8.76 -1.28
CA ILE A 12 -9.79 7.81 -0.90
C ILE A 12 -8.47 8.08 -1.62
N GLY A 13 -7.39 7.84 -0.90
CA GLY A 13 -6.04 7.85 -1.41
C GLY A 13 -5.20 6.82 -0.66
N CYS A 14 -4.05 6.50 -1.20
CA CYS A 14 -3.11 5.60 -0.54
C CYS A 14 -1.70 6.15 -0.61
N GLY A 15 -0.83 5.63 0.25
CA GLY A 15 0.57 5.95 0.24
C GLY A 15 1.40 4.86 0.87
N GLY A 16 2.71 5.02 0.81
CA GLY A 16 3.62 4.10 1.43
C GLY A 16 5.08 4.43 1.18
N ILE A 17 5.94 3.72 1.89
CA ILE A 17 7.38 3.83 1.79
C ILE A 17 7.99 2.46 1.49
N LEU A 18 9.03 2.50 0.67
CA LEU A 18 9.96 1.40 0.47
C LEU A 18 11.18 1.65 1.33
N ARG A 19 11.51 0.66 2.15
CA ARG A 19 12.73 0.66 2.95
C ARG A 19 13.58 -0.54 2.56
N GLY A 20 14.89 -0.39 2.61
CA GLY A 20 15.76 -1.54 2.47
C GLY A 20 15.96 -2.26 3.79
N SER A 21 16.81 -3.29 3.80
CA SER A 21 16.89 -4.24 4.90
C SER A 21 17.45 -3.62 6.19
N GLN A 22 18.22 -2.53 6.09
CA GLN A 22 18.77 -1.80 7.23
C GLN A 22 17.90 -0.61 7.63
N GLY A 23 16.67 -0.52 7.10
CA GLY A 23 15.75 0.57 7.35
C GLY A 23 16.03 1.83 6.54
N GLU A 24 16.95 1.78 5.56
CA GLU A 24 17.25 2.88 4.66
C GLU A 24 16.01 3.28 3.86
N TRP A 25 15.82 4.58 3.63
CA TRP A 25 14.75 5.07 2.78
C TRP A 25 15.13 4.86 1.30
N LEU A 26 14.36 4.05 0.58
CA LEU A 26 14.54 3.76 -0.85
C LEU A 26 13.55 4.52 -1.73
N GLY A 27 12.56 5.16 -1.13
CA GLY A 27 11.54 5.93 -1.83
C GLY A 27 10.17 5.83 -1.19
N GLY A 28 9.22 6.58 -1.74
CA GLY A 28 7.82 6.54 -1.33
C GLY A 28 6.88 6.84 -2.48
N PHE A 29 5.61 6.52 -2.28
CA PHE A 29 4.54 6.82 -3.21
C PHE A 29 3.34 7.38 -2.47
N ALA A 30 2.55 8.19 -3.19
CA ALA A 30 1.25 8.66 -2.76
C ALA A 30 0.37 8.75 -4.01
N LYS A 31 -0.90 8.37 -3.88
CA LYS A 31 -1.85 8.36 -5.00
C LYS A 31 -3.25 8.69 -4.52
N PHE A 32 -3.86 9.69 -5.15
CA PHE A 32 -5.31 9.86 -5.07
C PHE A 32 -5.99 8.80 -5.94
N ILE A 33 -6.94 8.06 -5.35
CA ILE A 33 -7.62 6.94 -6.02
C ILE A 33 -8.95 7.40 -6.59
N GLY A 34 -9.73 8.18 -5.82
CA GLY A 34 -11.08 8.58 -6.20
C GLY A 34 -12.03 8.54 -5.02
N HIS A 35 -13.21 7.96 -5.21
CA HIS A 35 -14.18 7.72 -4.14
C HIS A 35 -14.31 6.23 -3.83
N GLY A 36 -14.52 5.89 -2.56
CA GLY A 36 -14.59 4.52 -2.07
C GLY A 36 -14.64 4.47 -0.55
N ASN A 37 -14.09 3.39 0.01
CA ASN A 37 -14.01 3.16 1.44
C ASN A 37 -12.56 2.84 1.87
N ALA A 38 -12.34 2.79 3.18
CA ALA A 38 -11.02 2.52 3.75
C ALA A 38 -10.42 1.19 3.25
N PHE A 39 -11.22 0.12 3.18
CA PHE A 39 -10.75 -1.17 2.66
C PHE A 39 -10.19 -1.07 1.24
N LEU A 40 -10.88 -0.35 0.35
CA LEU A 40 -10.41 -0.11 -1.02
C LEU A 40 -9.14 0.73 -1.03
N ALA A 41 -9.05 1.77 -0.18
CA ALA A 41 -7.86 2.60 -0.05
C ALA A 41 -6.63 1.77 0.35
N GLU A 42 -6.77 0.91 1.36
CA GLU A 42 -5.72 0.00 1.82
C GLU A 42 -5.26 -0.97 0.72
N LEU A 43 -6.22 -1.61 0.04
CA LEU A 43 -5.92 -2.58 -1.00
C LEU A 43 -5.20 -1.92 -2.20
N TRP A 44 -5.56 -0.69 -2.54
CA TRP A 44 -4.83 0.11 -3.52
C TRP A 44 -3.43 0.49 -3.04
N GLY A 45 -3.26 0.77 -1.75
CA GLY A 45 -1.94 1.00 -1.14
C GLY A 45 -1.00 -0.18 -1.34
N VAL A 46 -1.50 -1.39 -1.11
CA VAL A 46 -0.76 -2.64 -1.37
C VAL A 46 -0.40 -2.76 -2.85
N LEU A 47 -1.38 -2.61 -3.75
CA LEU A 47 -1.16 -2.74 -5.20
C LEU A 47 -0.12 -1.75 -5.72
N GLU A 48 -0.24 -0.46 -5.35
CA GLU A 48 0.68 0.57 -5.80
C GLU A 48 2.07 0.41 -5.16
N GLY A 49 2.15 -0.03 -3.90
CA GLY A 49 3.42 -0.34 -3.25
C GLY A 49 4.17 -1.49 -3.94
N LEU A 50 3.47 -2.57 -4.30
CA LEU A 50 4.06 -3.69 -5.04
C LEU A 50 4.49 -3.28 -6.45
N ARG A 51 3.67 -2.49 -7.15
CA ARG A 51 4.03 -1.91 -8.47
C ARG A 51 5.25 -1.02 -8.37
N TYR A 52 5.34 -0.19 -7.33
CA TYR A 52 6.47 0.69 -7.09
C TYR A 52 7.76 -0.11 -6.89
N ALA A 53 7.75 -1.10 -6.01
CA ALA A 53 8.91 -1.98 -5.79
C ALA A 53 9.31 -2.76 -7.06
N TRP A 54 8.33 -3.24 -7.83
CA TRP A 54 8.59 -3.95 -9.09
C TRP A 54 9.26 -3.08 -10.14
N ARG A 55 8.83 -1.81 -10.30
CA ARG A 55 9.48 -0.85 -11.21
C ARG A 55 10.93 -0.57 -10.83
N LEU A 56 11.25 -0.66 -9.54
CA LEU A 56 12.62 -0.53 -9.02
C LEU A 56 13.39 -1.86 -9.05
N ASN A 57 12.86 -2.89 -9.70
CA ASN A 57 13.43 -4.23 -9.81
C ASN A 57 13.59 -5.02 -8.50
N PHE A 58 12.91 -4.62 -7.43
CA PHE A 58 12.84 -5.43 -6.21
C PHE A 58 11.81 -6.55 -6.36
N ARG A 59 12.28 -7.81 -6.34
CA ARG A 59 11.44 -9.01 -6.52
C ARG A 59 11.18 -9.78 -5.23
N LYS A 60 11.98 -9.53 -4.19
CA LYS A 60 11.78 -10.07 -2.84
C LYS A 60 11.48 -8.89 -1.94
N VAL A 61 10.22 -8.77 -1.53
CA VAL A 61 9.72 -7.65 -0.73
C VAL A 61 8.93 -8.17 0.45
N GLU A 62 9.10 -7.53 1.60
CA GLU A 62 8.25 -7.72 2.77
C GLU A 62 7.22 -6.59 2.80
N LEU A 63 5.94 -6.96 2.69
CA LEU A 63 4.84 -6.00 2.73
C LEU A 63 4.33 -5.89 4.16
N HIS A 64 4.39 -4.67 4.70
CA HIS A 64 3.75 -4.32 5.97
C HIS A 64 2.47 -3.53 5.68
N ALA A 65 1.33 -4.12 6.05
CA ALA A 65 0.01 -3.51 6.05
C ALA A 65 -0.60 -3.71 7.45
N ASP A 66 -1.26 -2.70 7.99
CA ASP A 66 -1.89 -2.69 9.32
C ASP A 66 -3.35 -3.19 9.30
N SER A 67 -3.93 -3.35 8.11
CA SER A 67 -5.28 -3.87 7.93
C SER A 67 -5.30 -5.40 7.85
N LEU A 68 -5.72 -6.06 8.94
CA LEU A 68 -5.94 -7.51 8.98
C LEU A 68 -6.93 -8.00 7.92
N ILE A 69 -7.92 -7.18 7.56
CA ILE A 69 -8.91 -7.51 6.52
C ILE A 69 -8.23 -7.60 5.16
N VAL A 70 -7.33 -6.66 4.84
CA VAL A 70 -6.58 -6.69 3.59
C VAL A 70 -5.60 -7.86 3.57
N VAL A 71 -4.88 -8.11 4.67
CA VAL A 71 -3.99 -9.28 4.79
C VAL A 71 -4.78 -10.57 4.56
N GLY A 72 -5.94 -10.73 5.19
CA GLY A 72 -6.83 -11.88 4.97
C GLY A 72 -7.27 -12.02 3.51
N ALA A 73 -7.67 -10.92 2.88
CA ALA A 73 -8.13 -10.93 1.50
C ALA A 73 -7.03 -11.34 0.49
N ILE A 74 -5.78 -10.96 0.72
CA ILE A 74 -4.66 -11.28 -0.21
C ILE A 74 -3.95 -12.60 0.11
N THR A 75 -4.15 -13.17 1.31
CA THR A 75 -3.57 -14.45 1.72
C THR A 75 -4.55 -15.62 1.63
N SER A 76 -5.84 -15.34 1.41
CA SER A 76 -6.86 -16.36 1.17
C SER A 76 -6.53 -17.19 -0.07
N LYS A 77 -6.59 -18.52 0.07
CA LYS A 77 -6.41 -19.49 -1.02
C LYS A 77 -7.63 -19.61 -1.91
#